data_AF-A0A914SMS0-F1
#
_entry.id   AF-A0A914SMS0-F1
#
_cell.length_a   1.000
_cell.length_b   1.000
_cell.length_c   1.000
_cell.angle_alpha   90.00
_cell.angle_beta   90.00
_cell.angle_gamma   90.00
#
_symmetry.space_group_name_H-M   'P 1'
#
loop_
_entity.id
_entity.type
_entity.pdbx_description
1 polymer ?
#
loop_
_entity_poly.entity_id
_entity_poly.type
_entity_poly.pdbx_seq_one_letter_code
_entity_poly.pdbx_strand_id
1 'polypeptide(L)'
;MKSLVSVRYKNYSTNDPLDAGEALWLSHFFPEFDYSKQLKSQAANAVESLYKYGEFTGPPQHRLAFREFGTTIGVQMHNDLWQKEWNQRVEGLHQFWDGSLYSRDNDITPIIIAVYKWPSKGNRKKDIAETIKIFRPNVKVSIISPYMRMARDGKNIIRVESPKYIKLDDTFADERCTFCGKQTKVLACSACNMARYCSKECQKIDWIEFNHK
;
A
#
# COMPACT_ATOMS: atom_id res chain seq x y z
N MET A 1 0.78 31.50 10.85
CA MET A 1 0.61 30.22 10.11
C MET A 1 -0.57 30.27 9.15
N LYS A 2 -1.81 30.56 9.60
CA LYS A 2 -2.98 30.74 8.70
C LYS A 2 -2.78 31.77 7.57
N SER A 3 -2.12 32.90 7.84
CA SER A 3 -1.81 33.94 6.85
C SER A 3 -0.77 33.53 5.79
N LEU A 4 0.23 32.73 6.18
CA LEU A 4 1.24 32.20 5.25
C LEU A 4 0.65 31.11 4.35
N VAL A 5 -0.20 30.28 4.94
CA VAL A 5 -0.92 29.20 4.24
C VAL A 5 -1.93 29.78 3.25
N SER A 6 -2.66 30.84 3.62
CA SER A 6 -3.64 31.47 2.73
C SER A 6 -3.02 32.19 1.52
N VAL A 7 -1.81 32.76 1.66
CA VAL A 7 -1.09 33.38 0.54
C VAL A 7 -0.55 32.33 -0.42
N ARG A 8 0.00 31.22 0.08
CA ARG A 8 0.55 30.16 -0.79
C ARG A 8 -0.52 29.47 -1.63
N TYR A 9 -1.67 29.15 -1.04
CA TYR A 9 -2.75 28.51 -1.80
C TYR A 9 -3.42 29.43 -2.80
N LYS A 10 -3.43 30.75 -2.57
CA LYS A 10 -3.99 31.68 -3.56
C LYS A 10 -3.29 31.62 -4.92
N ASN A 11 -1.98 31.37 -4.90
CA ASN A 11 -1.14 31.36 -6.10
C ASN A 11 -0.67 29.95 -6.48
N TYR A 12 -1.40 28.91 -6.06
CA TYR A 12 -1.04 27.54 -6.41
C TYR A 12 -1.09 27.34 -7.92
N SER A 13 0.02 26.84 -8.47
CA SER A 13 0.14 26.38 -9.85
C SER A 13 1.19 25.29 -9.88
N THR A 14 1.03 24.30 -10.75
CA THR A 14 1.97 23.21 -10.90
C THR A 14 1.95 22.65 -12.31
N ASN A 15 3.09 22.13 -12.74
CA ASN A 15 3.26 21.33 -13.96
C ASN A 15 3.73 19.90 -13.62
N ASP A 16 3.54 19.47 -12.36
CA ASP A 16 3.89 18.15 -11.88
C ASP A 16 2.61 17.33 -11.60
N PRO A 17 2.41 16.16 -12.25
CA PRO A 17 1.24 15.31 -12.01
C PRO A 17 1.05 14.86 -10.55
N LEU A 18 2.14 14.60 -9.82
CA LEU A 18 2.07 14.19 -8.42
C LEU A 18 1.62 15.34 -7.54
N ASP A 19 2.26 16.51 -7.69
CA ASP A 19 1.89 17.72 -6.93
C ASP A 19 0.41 18.07 -7.16
N ALA A 20 -0.05 18.03 -8.40
CA ALA A 20 -1.45 18.28 -8.73
C ALA A 20 -2.40 17.25 -8.08
N GLY A 21 -2.00 15.98 -8.06
CA GLY A 21 -2.73 14.91 -7.37
C GLY A 21 -2.78 15.07 -5.85
N GLU A 22 -1.64 15.39 -5.23
CA GLU A 22 -1.53 15.65 -3.79
C GLU A 22 -2.37 16.87 -3.38
N ALA A 23 -2.36 17.94 -4.16
CA ALA A 23 -3.19 19.12 -3.92
C ALA A 23 -4.69 18.80 -3.98
N LEU A 24 -5.12 17.98 -4.95
CA LEU A 24 -6.50 17.48 -5.00
C LEU A 24 -6.82 16.63 -3.77
N TRP A 25 -5.95 15.69 -3.40
CA TRP A 25 -6.14 14.85 -2.21
C TRP A 25 -6.24 15.70 -0.93
N LEU A 26 -5.36 16.67 -0.75
CA LEU A 26 -5.36 17.57 0.42
C LEU A 26 -6.62 18.43 0.48
N SER A 27 -7.08 18.96 -0.65
CA SER A 27 -8.29 19.79 -0.73
C SER A 27 -9.57 19.04 -0.33
N HIS A 28 -9.57 17.70 -0.36
CA HIS A 28 -10.72 16.88 0.01
C HIS A 28 -10.98 16.83 1.53
N PHE A 29 -9.96 17.03 2.37
CA PHE A 29 -10.12 16.88 3.82
C PHE A 29 -10.99 17.97 4.46
N PHE A 30 -11.01 19.17 3.89
CA PHE A 30 -11.74 20.31 4.45
C PHE A 30 -12.50 21.09 3.37
N PRO A 31 -13.47 20.46 2.67
CA PRO A 31 -14.12 20.99 1.47
C PRO A 31 -14.97 22.25 1.73
N GLU A 32 -15.32 22.51 2.98
CA GLU A 32 -16.13 23.65 3.41
C GLU A 32 -15.36 24.98 3.31
N PHE A 33 -14.03 24.97 3.45
CA PHE A 33 -13.23 26.19 3.47
C PHE A 33 -12.87 26.69 2.06
N ASP A 34 -12.84 28.01 1.91
CA ASP A 34 -12.57 28.66 0.62
C ASP A 34 -11.17 28.35 0.08
N TYR A 35 -10.17 28.20 0.95
CA TYR A 35 -8.81 27.84 0.51
C TYR A 35 -8.78 26.43 -0.10
N SER A 36 -9.56 25.48 0.44
CA SER A 36 -9.65 24.12 -0.10
C SER A 36 -10.37 24.11 -1.45
N LYS A 37 -11.47 24.88 -1.56
CA LYS A 37 -12.20 25.04 -2.84
C LYS A 37 -11.31 25.66 -3.92
N GLN A 38 -10.55 26.69 -3.55
CA GLN A 38 -9.61 27.35 -4.46
C GLN A 38 -8.49 26.39 -4.88
N LEU A 39 -7.85 25.70 -3.94
CA LEU A 39 -6.81 24.71 -4.21
C LEU A 39 -7.32 23.59 -5.11
N LYS A 40 -8.52 23.06 -4.82
CA LYS A 40 -9.20 22.07 -5.67
C LYS A 40 -9.35 22.57 -7.09
N SER A 41 -9.88 23.78 -7.28
CA SER A 41 -10.11 24.36 -8.60
C SER A 41 -8.80 24.52 -9.38
N GLN A 42 -7.75 25.05 -8.76
CA GLN A 42 -6.45 25.24 -9.39
C GLN A 42 -5.78 23.90 -9.72
N ALA A 43 -5.81 22.94 -8.80
CA ALA A 43 -5.24 21.61 -9.01
C ALA A 43 -6.00 20.83 -10.09
N ALA A 44 -7.34 20.90 -10.12
CA ALA A 44 -8.15 20.30 -11.18
C ALA A 44 -7.78 20.87 -12.56
N ASN A 45 -7.62 22.20 -12.68
CA ASN A 45 -7.20 22.84 -13.92
C ASN A 45 -5.78 22.43 -14.35
N ALA A 46 -4.87 22.27 -13.38
CA ALA A 46 -3.51 21.79 -13.65
C ALA A 46 -3.54 20.34 -14.17
N VAL A 47 -4.29 19.45 -13.51
CA VAL A 47 -4.48 18.06 -13.92
C VAL A 47 -5.07 17.96 -15.34
N GLU A 48 -6.08 18.76 -15.67
CA GLU A 48 -6.63 18.83 -17.03
C GLU A 48 -5.60 19.31 -18.06
N SER A 49 -4.79 20.31 -17.71
CA SER A 49 -3.77 20.85 -18.60
C SER A 49 -2.68 19.81 -18.88
N LEU A 50 -2.17 19.16 -17.83
CA LEU A 50 -1.18 18.09 -17.93
C LEU A 50 -1.68 16.95 -18.82
N TYR A 51 -2.96 16.58 -18.68
CA TYR A 51 -3.57 15.57 -19.56
C TYR A 51 -3.59 16.02 -21.02
N LYS A 52 -4.04 17.25 -21.30
CA LYS A 52 -4.11 17.81 -22.66
C LYS A 52 -2.75 17.95 -23.33
N TYR A 53 -1.70 18.27 -22.57
CA TYR A 53 -0.34 18.40 -23.08
C TYR A 53 0.37 17.04 -23.23
N GLY A 54 -0.27 15.93 -22.88
CA GLY A 54 0.25 14.59 -23.12
C GLY A 54 1.24 14.10 -22.06
N GLU A 55 1.26 14.70 -20.86
CA GLU A 55 2.15 14.29 -19.77
C GLU A 55 1.89 12.85 -19.28
N PHE A 56 0.71 12.31 -19.58
CA PHE A 56 0.29 10.94 -19.30
C PHE A 56 0.35 10.04 -20.54
N THR A 57 1.10 10.44 -21.56
CA THR A 57 1.21 9.72 -22.84
C THR A 57 2.67 9.42 -23.19
N GLY A 58 2.87 8.50 -24.12
CA GLY A 58 4.19 8.04 -24.51
C GLY A 58 4.68 6.80 -23.75
N PRO A 59 5.93 6.40 -23.99
CA PRO A 59 6.45 5.11 -23.55
C PRO A 59 6.80 5.13 -22.05
N PRO A 60 6.67 3.98 -21.37
CA PRO A 60 6.72 3.93 -19.91
C PRO A 60 8.11 4.24 -19.32
N GLN A 61 9.18 4.22 -20.12
CA GLN A 61 10.53 4.64 -19.73
C GLN A 61 10.67 6.15 -19.51
N HIS A 62 9.77 6.97 -20.07
CA HIS A 62 9.78 8.43 -19.90
C HIS A 62 8.77 8.91 -18.87
N ARG A 63 7.91 8.02 -18.39
CA ARG A 63 6.83 8.31 -17.45
C ARG A 63 7.13 7.75 -16.06
N LEU A 64 6.39 8.18 -15.06
CA LEU A 64 6.56 7.73 -13.67
C LEU A 64 5.21 7.28 -13.12
N ALA A 65 5.03 5.97 -12.98
CA ALA A 65 3.78 5.37 -12.51
C ALA A 65 3.31 5.97 -11.18
N PHE A 66 4.23 6.19 -10.24
CA PHE A 66 3.93 6.81 -8.95
C PHE A 66 3.32 8.22 -9.08
N ARG A 67 3.85 9.08 -9.97
CA ARG A 67 3.33 10.45 -10.15
C ARG A 67 1.91 10.40 -10.70
N GLU A 68 1.70 9.57 -11.72
CA GLU A 68 0.40 9.45 -12.36
C GLU A 68 -0.64 8.80 -11.45
N PHE A 69 -0.26 7.79 -10.67
CA PHE A 69 -1.19 7.22 -9.71
C PHE A 69 -1.55 8.19 -8.59
N GLY A 70 -0.61 9.03 -8.14
CA GLY A 70 -0.90 10.15 -7.24
C GLY A 70 -1.99 11.07 -7.79
N THR A 71 -1.90 11.42 -9.08
CA THR A 71 -2.97 12.14 -9.79
C THR A 71 -4.30 11.37 -9.74
N THR A 72 -4.28 10.07 -10.05
CA THR A 72 -5.51 9.27 -10.07
C THR A 72 -6.19 9.20 -8.70
N ILE A 73 -5.43 9.10 -7.60
CA ILE A 73 -5.98 9.15 -6.24
C ILE A 73 -6.64 10.51 -6.01
N GLY A 74 -5.92 11.60 -6.28
CA GLY A 74 -6.41 12.96 -6.05
C GLY A 74 -7.73 13.23 -6.75
N VAL A 75 -7.83 12.85 -8.03
CA VAL A 75 -9.06 13.02 -8.81
C VAL A 75 -10.23 12.19 -8.26
N GLN A 76 -9.97 10.94 -7.84
CA GLN A 76 -10.99 10.06 -7.26
C GLN A 76 -11.60 10.58 -5.95
N MET A 77 -10.93 11.51 -5.26
CA MET A 77 -11.48 12.11 -4.03
C MET A 77 -12.62 13.11 -4.31
N HIS A 78 -12.81 13.53 -5.58
CA HIS A 78 -13.78 14.55 -5.95
C HIS A 78 -14.79 14.00 -6.96
N ASN A 79 -16.01 13.72 -6.51
CA ASN A 79 -17.06 13.11 -7.34
C ASN A 79 -17.34 13.89 -8.64
N ASP A 80 -17.28 15.22 -8.60
CA ASP A 80 -17.50 16.10 -9.76
C ASP A 80 -16.39 16.04 -10.81
N LEU A 81 -15.17 15.61 -10.42
CA LEU A 81 -14.09 15.31 -11.35
C LEU A 81 -14.19 13.86 -11.82
N TRP A 82 -14.41 12.93 -10.88
CA TRP A 82 -14.48 11.49 -11.15
C TRP A 82 -15.61 11.09 -12.10
N GLN A 83 -16.83 11.58 -11.90
CA GLN A 83 -18.01 11.19 -12.68
C GLN A 83 -18.05 11.78 -14.11
N LYS A 84 -17.09 12.64 -14.46
CA LYS A 84 -16.97 13.19 -15.81
C LYS A 84 -16.09 12.28 -16.68
N GLU A 85 -15.00 12.82 -17.20
CA GLU A 85 -14.12 12.16 -18.16
C GLU A 85 -13.01 11.37 -17.46
N TRP A 86 -12.76 11.65 -16.17
CA TRP A 86 -11.61 11.10 -15.47
C TRP A 86 -11.78 9.64 -15.04
N ASN A 87 -13.00 9.12 -14.90
CA ASN A 87 -13.18 7.68 -14.65
C ASN A 87 -12.52 6.83 -15.75
N GLN A 88 -12.77 7.16 -17.01
CA GLN A 88 -12.21 6.48 -18.18
C GLN A 88 -10.71 6.72 -18.30
N ARG A 89 -10.25 7.96 -18.04
CA ARG A 89 -8.82 8.30 -18.07
C ARG A 89 -8.03 7.54 -17.01
N VAL A 90 -8.55 7.46 -15.78
CA VAL A 90 -7.93 6.71 -14.68
C VAL A 90 -7.87 5.22 -15.02
N GLU A 91 -8.94 4.65 -15.56
CA GLU A 91 -8.95 3.25 -15.99
C GLU A 91 -7.90 2.99 -17.07
N GLY A 92 -7.80 3.86 -18.07
CA GLY A 92 -6.77 3.76 -19.11
C GLY A 92 -5.34 3.86 -18.56
N LEU A 93 -5.11 4.74 -17.58
CA LEU A 93 -3.80 4.86 -16.93
C LEU A 93 -3.45 3.61 -16.11
N HIS A 94 -4.42 3.07 -15.37
CA HIS A 94 -4.21 1.86 -14.58
C HIS A 94 -3.94 0.65 -15.49
N GLN A 95 -4.68 0.52 -16.59
CA GLN A 95 -4.45 -0.54 -17.58
C GLN A 95 -3.08 -0.42 -18.26
N PHE A 96 -2.66 0.80 -18.61
CA PHE A 96 -1.33 1.03 -19.20
C PHE A 96 -0.21 0.56 -18.27
N TRP A 97 -0.32 0.90 -16.97
CA TRP A 97 0.72 0.56 -15.99
C TRP A 97 0.69 -0.90 -15.54
N ASP A 98 -0.40 -1.63 -15.72
CA ASP A 98 -0.50 -3.04 -15.34
C ASP A 98 0.60 -3.90 -15.99
N GLY A 99 0.88 -3.66 -17.28
CA GLY A 99 1.95 -4.33 -18.01
C GLY A 99 3.34 -3.65 -17.91
N SER A 100 3.40 -2.44 -17.35
CA SER A 100 4.59 -1.57 -17.43
C SER A 100 5.10 -1.09 -16.07
N LEU A 101 4.57 -1.62 -14.97
CA LEU A 101 4.76 -1.09 -13.62
C LEU A 101 6.24 -0.99 -13.20
N TYR A 102 7.08 -1.85 -13.75
CA TYR A 102 8.50 -1.99 -13.41
C TYR A 102 9.44 -1.53 -14.53
N SER A 103 8.94 -0.84 -15.56
CA SER A 103 9.73 -0.50 -16.74
C SER A 103 10.83 0.54 -16.49
N ARG A 104 10.72 1.33 -15.42
CA ARG A 104 11.61 2.46 -15.13
C ARG A 104 12.21 2.43 -13.72
N ASP A 105 11.41 2.20 -12.69
CA ASP A 105 11.88 2.33 -11.31
C ASP A 105 11.70 1.03 -10.50
N ASN A 106 12.82 0.36 -10.21
CA ASN A 106 12.83 -0.87 -9.41
C ASN A 106 12.65 -0.62 -7.89
N ASP A 107 12.95 0.59 -7.40
CA ASP A 107 13.10 0.90 -5.95
C ASP A 107 11.93 1.70 -5.33
N ILE A 108 10.93 2.11 -6.12
CA ILE A 108 9.67 2.70 -5.59
C ILE A 108 8.52 1.67 -5.56
N THR A 109 8.83 0.40 -5.82
CA THR A 109 7.91 -0.74 -5.84
C THR A 109 6.96 -0.77 -4.64
N PRO A 110 7.40 -0.58 -3.38
CA PRO A 110 6.49 -0.64 -2.25
C PRO A 110 5.44 0.47 -2.23
N ILE A 111 5.78 1.66 -2.73
CA ILE A 111 4.88 2.81 -2.80
C ILE A 111 3.90 2.62 -3.96
N ILE A 112 4.42 2.20 -5.12
CA ILE A 112 3.62 1.87 -6.29
C ILE A 112 2.57 0.80 -5.96
N ILE A 113 2.94 -0.30 -5.29
CA ILE A 113 2.00 -1.37 -4.91
C ILE A 113 0.91 -0.82 -3.97
N ALA A 114 1.27 0.01 -2.99
CA ALA A 114 0.30 0.56 -2.05
C ALA A 114 -0.75 1.43 -2.74
N VAL A 115 -0.34 2.15 -3.80
CA VAL A 115 -1.22 3.00 -4.59
C VAL A 115 -2.00 2.21 -5.65
N TYR A 116 -1.35 1.32 -6.40
CA TYR A 116 -2.00 0.48 -7.41
C TYR A 116 -3.03 -0.48 -6.79
N LYS A 117 -2.73 -1.01 -5.59
CA LYS A 117 -3.67 -1.83 -4.81
C LYS A 117 -4.60 -1.01 -3.91
N TRP A 118 -4.52 0.32 -3.94
CA TRP A 118 -5.57 1.16 -3.36
C TRP A 118 -6.87 0.84 -4.10
N PRO A 119 -7.96 0.51 -3.39
CA PRO A 119 -8.92 -0.45 -3.90
C PRO A 119 -9.66 0.08 -5.12
N SER A 120 -9.19 -0.31 -6.30
CA SER A 120 -9.95 -0.21 -7.54
C SER A 120 -11.07 -1.24 -7.59
N LYS A 121 -11.08 -2.29 -6.71
CA LYS A 121 -12.22 -3.21 -6.40
C LYS A 121 -11.89 -4.39 -5.44
N GLY A 122 -10.86 -4.32 -4.58
CA GLY A 122 -10.39 -5.50 -3.80
C GLY A 122 -11.00 -5.69 -2.38
N ASN A 123 -11.32 -6.94 -2.00
CA ASN A 123 -11.84 -7.29 -0.68
C ASN A 123 -10.71 -7.49 0.35
N ARG A 124 -10.45 -6.43 1.13
CA ARG A 124 -9.40 -6.28 2.15
C ARG A 124 -9.24 -7.47 3.12
N LYS A 125 -10.30 -8.24 3.38
CA LYS A 125 -10.26 -9.42 4.28
C LYS A 125 -9.56 -10.64 3.65
N LYS A 126 -9.61 -10.77 2.32
CA LYS A 126 -9.06 -11.92 1.60
C LYS A 126 -7.53 -11.89 1.60
N ASP A 127 -6.95 -10.72 1.36
CA ASP A 127 -5.49 -10.51 1.29
C ASP A 127 -4.80 -10.73 2.65
N ILE A 128 -5.46 -10.33 3.75
CA ILE A 128 -4.97 -10.59 5.12
C ILE A 128 -5.00 -12.09 5.41
N ALA A 129 -6.08 -12.78 5.07
CA ALA A 129 -6.19 -14.23 5.28
C ALA A 129 -5.14 -15.02 4.48
N GLU A 130 -4.82 -14.58 3.26
CA GLU A 130 -3.80 -15.20 2.42
C GLU A 130 -2.39 -14.94 2.97
N THR A 131 -2.12 -13.75 3.49
CA THR A 131 -0.86 -13.42 4.17
C THR A 131 -0.68 -14.23 5.46
N ILE A 132 -1.73 -14.44 6.24
CA ILE A 132 -1.70 -15.28 7.45
C ILE A 132 -1.39 -16.74 7.11
N LYS A 133 -1.88 -17.26 5.97
CA LYS A 133 -1.53 -18.62 5.50
C LYS A 133 -0.05 -18.79 5.19
N ILE A 134 0.61 -17.72 4.74
CA ILE A 134 2.03 -17.69 4.37
C ILE A 134 2.90 -17.71 5.64
N PHE A 135 2.54 -16.97 6.68
CA PHE A 135 3.32 -16.90 7.92
C PHE A 135 2.72 -17.76 9.03
N ARG A 136 2.96 -19.07 8.95
CA ARG A 136 2.66 -19.98 10.07
C ARG A 136 3.73 -19.87 11.17
N PRO A 137 3.37 -20.13 12.44
CA PRO A 137 4.35 -20.28 13.50
C PRO A 137 5.37 -21.39 13.18
N ASN A 138 6.62 -21.21 13.61
CA ASN A 138 7.74 -22.14 13.40
C ASN A 138 8.15 -22.38 11.93
N VAL A 139 7.72 -21.54 11.00
CA VAL A 139 8.27 -21.52 9.65
C VAL A 139 9.60 -20.80 9.67
N LYS A 140 10.65 -21.45 9.14
CA LYS A 140 11.93 -20.79 8.92
C LYS A 140 11.76 -19.86 7.72
N VAL A 141 11.91 -18.56 7.96
CA VAL A 141 11.83 -17.53 6.92
C VAL A 141 13.24 -17.14 6.50
N SER A 142 13.59 -17.36 5.25
CA SER A 142 14.83 -16.85 4.64
C SER A 142 14.51 -15.66 3.75
N ILE A 143 15.16 -14.52 4.01
CA ILE A 143 14.99 -13.30 3.22
C ILE A 143 16.23 -13.14 2.34
N ILE A 144 16.05 -13.18 1.02
CA ILE A 144 17.17 -13.22 0.06
C ILE A 144 17.78 -11.83 -0.17
N SER A 145 17.01 -10.76 0.04
CA SER A 145 17.46 -9.39 -0.17
C SER A 145 16.88 -8.45 0.90
N PRO A 146 17.25 -8.62 2.19
CA PRO A 146 16.76 -7.75 3.26
C PRO A 146 17.46 -6.40 3.18
N TYR A 147 16.72 -5.31 3.42
CA TYR A 147 17.33 -4.04 3.81
C TYR A 147 16.65 -3.49 5.06
N MET A 148 17.44 -2.79 5.87
CA MET A 148 16.96 -2.16 7.10
C MET A 148 16.47 -0.74 6.83
N ARG A 149 15.39 -0.35 7.52
CA ARG A 149 14.91 1.04 7.63
C ARG A 149 14.66 1.37 9.09
N MET A 150 14.70 2.65 9.42
CA MET A 150 14.29 3.12 10.74
C MET A 150 12.81 3.50 10.69
N ALA A 151 12.01 2.93 11.58
CA ALA A 151 10.61 3.28 11.77
C ALA A 151 10.47 4.66 12.45
N ARG A 152 9.25 5.21 12.44
CA ARG A 152 8.95 6.53 13.04
C ARG A 152 9.17 6.55 14.56
N ASP A 153 9.12 5.40 15.22
CA ASP A 153 9.43 5.24 16.65
C ASP A 153 10.93 4.99 16.91
N GLY A 154 11.79 5.14 15.90
CA GLY A 154 13.23 4.96 15.99
C GLY A 154 13.70 3.51 15.94
N LYS A 155 12.79 2.53 15.80
CA LYS A 155 13.18 1.11 15.76
C LYS A 155 13.61 0.68 14.37
N ASN A 156 14.62 -0.18 14.28
CA ASN A 156 15.02 -0.81 13.03
C ASN A 156 13.96 -1.82 12.58
N ILE A 157 13.57 -1.75 11.32
CA ILE A 157 12.68 -2.69 10.65
C ILE A 157 13.39 -3.30 9.44
N ILE A 158 13.19 -4.59 9.23
CA ILE A 158 13.58 -5.27 7.99
C ILE A 158 12.41 -5.12 7.02
N ARG A 159 12.65 -4.50 5.86
CA ARG A 159 11.64 -4.36 4.81
C ARG A 159 11.91 -5.35 3.70
N VAL A 160 10.84 -6.00 3.23
CA VAL A 160 10.86 -6.90 2.07
C VAL A 160 9.84 -6.39 1.08
N GLU A 161 10.28 -6.05 -0.14
CA GLU A 161 9.44 -5.36 -1.13
C GLU A 161 8.56 -6.31 -1.95
N SER A 162 8.89 -7.59 -1.96
CA SER A 162 8.17 -8.59 -2.74
C SER A 162 8.19 -9.95 -2.04
N PRO A 163 7.05 -10.68 -2.01
CA PRO A 163 6.98 -12.04 -1.48
C PRO A 163 7.97 -13.02 -2.13
N LYS A 164 8.39 -12.78 -3.39
CA LYS A 164 9.37 -13.64 -4.09
C LYS A 164 10.74 -13.70 -3.41
N TYR A 165 11.07 -12.71 -2.57
CA TYR A 165 12.32 -12.68 -1.80
C TYR A 165 12.21 -13.40 -0.45
N ILE A 166 11.03 -13.93 -0.13
CA ILE A 166 10.75 -14.67 1.09
C ILE A 166 10.71 -16.15 0.72
N LYS A 167 11.66 -16.92 1.22
CA LYS A 167 11.63 -18.38 1.17
C LYS A 167 11.13 -18.90 2.51
N LEU A 168 10.05 -19.66 2.46
CA LEU A 168 9.49 -20.34 3.61
C LEU A 168 9.94 -21.78 3.59
N ASP A 169 10.43 -22.23 4.74
CA ASP A 169 10.82 -23.61 4.99
C ASP A 169 10.02 -24.10 6.20
N ASP A 170 8.99 -24.90 5.91
CA ASP A 170 8.03 -25.43 6.88
C ASP A 170 8.33 -26.88 7.27
N THR A 171 9.48 -27.44 6.88
CA THR A 171 9.86 -28.84 7.15
C THR A 171 9.85 -29.19 8.64
N PHE A 172 9.89 -28.19 9.52
CA PHE A 172 9.89 -28.37 10.98
C PHE A 172 8.59 -27.92 11.67
N ALA A 173 7.62 -27.39 10.94
CA ALA A 173 6.38 -26.84 11.52
C ALA A 173 5.54 -27.94 12.22
N ASP A 174 5.71 -29.19 11.79
CA ASP A 174 4.98 -30.35 12.30
C ASP A 174 5.60 -31.00 13.53
N GLU A 175 6.85 -30.68 13.81
CA GLU A 175 7.63 -31.27 14.92
C GLU A 175 7.90 -30.27 16.04
N ARG A 176 7.38 -29.04 15.94
CA ARG A 176 7.68 -27.96 16.88
C ARG A 176 6.42 -27.38 17.49
N CYS A 177 6.51 -27.08 18.78
CA CYS A 177 5.45 -26.38 19.49
C CYS A 177 5.29 -24.95 18.95
N THR A 178 4.11 -24.58 18.44
CA THR A 178 3.72 -23.24 17.97
C THR A 178 4.07 -22.14 18.96
N PHE A 179 3.88 -22.40 20.25
CA PHE A 179 4.13 -21.42 21.30
C PHE A 179 5.61 -21.31 21.70
N CYS A 180 6.24 -22.42 22.08
CA CYS A 180 7.59 -22.40 22.66
C CYS A 180 8.73 -22.79 21.71
N GLY A 181 8.41 -23.17 20.47
CA GLY A 181 9.38 -23.53 19.42
C GLY A 181 10.17 -24.83 19.63
N LYS A 182 9.98 -25.52 20.76
CA LYS A 182 10.70 -26.77 21.08
C LYS A 182 10.32 -27.88 20.11
N GLN A 183 11.34 -28.59 19.60
CA GLN A 183 11.15 -29.78 18.78
C GLN A 183 10.79 -30.97 19.68
N THR A 184 9.57 -31.50 19.53
CA THR A 184 9.03 -32.56 20.38
C THR A 184 7.77 -33.16 19.75
N LYS A 185 7.23 -34.21 20.35
CA LYS A 185 5.90 -34.70 19.99
C LYS A 185 4.87 -33.62 20.34
N VAL A 186 4.11 -33.19 19.34
CA VAL A 186 3.12 -32.12 19.46
C VAL A 186 1.71 -32.61 19.15
N LEU A 187 0.72 -31.96 19.76
CA LEU A 187 -0.72 -32.21 19.55
C LEU A 187 -1.33 -31.03 18.79
N ALA A 188 -2.15 -31.32 17.78
CA ALA A 188 -2.83 -30.30 17.02
C ALA A 188 -3.95 -29.63 17.85
N CYS A 189 -4.11 -28.33 17.66
CA CYS A 189 -5.25 -27.59 18.19
C CYS A 189 -6.54 -28.08 17.54
N SER A 190 -7.51 -28.53 18.35
CA SER A 190 -8.77 -29.06 17.83
C SER A 190 -9.67 -28.01 17.16
N ALA A 191 -9.45 -26.72 17.44
CA ALA A 191 -10.25 -25.63 16.87
C ALA A 191 -9.78 -25.26 15.45
N CYS A 192 -8.48 -25.05 15.26
CA CYS A 192 -7.93 -24.56 14.01
C CYS A 192 -7.21 -25.63 13.17
N ASN A 193 -6.84 -26.77 13.77
CA ASN A 193 -6.01 -27.83 13.19
C ASN A 193 -4.66 -27.38 12.59
N MET A 194 -4.24 -26.13 12.83
CA MET A 194 -3.00 -25.56 12.30
C MET A 194 -1.92 -25.39 13.36
N ALA A 195 -2.27 -24.90 14.55
CA ALA A 195 -1.31 -24.78 15.64
C ALA A 195 -1.07 -26.13 16.30
N ARG A 196 0.17 -26.36 16.75
CA ARG A 196 0.57 -27.59 17.43
C ARG A 196 1.29 -27.27 18.74
N TYR A 197 1.00 -28.01 19.81
CA TYR A 197 1.54 -27.70 21.13
C TYR A 197 2.17 -28.93 21.77
N CYS A 198 3.27 -28.71 22.48
CA CYS A 198 3.91 -29.76 23.28
C CYS A 198 3.13 -30.07 24.57
N SER A 199 2.26 -29.16 25.02
CA SER A 199 1.48 -29.33 26.25
C SER A 199 0.22 -28.46 26.25
N LYS A 200 -0.74 -28.79 27.14
CA LYS A 200 -1.97 -28.02 27.32
C LYS A 200 -1.69 -26.62 27.88
N GLU A 201 -0.62 -26.48 28.67
CA GLU A 201 -0.18 -25.21 29.23
C GLU A 201 0.28 -24.26 28.11
N CYS A 202 1.07 -24.75 27.15
CA CYS A 202 1.49 -23.96 25.99
C CYS A 202 0.28 -23.52 25.15
N GLN A 203 -0.70 -24.39 24.94
CA GLN A 203 -1.94 -24.03 24.25
C GLN A 203 -2.75 -22.97 25.01
N LYS A 204 -2.85 -23.10 26.34
CA LYS A 204 -3.59 -22.16 27.19
C LYS A 204 -2.96 -20.78 27.20
N ILE A 205 -1.63 -20.69 27.27
CA ILE A 205 -0.92 -19.41 27.24
C ILE A 205 -1.09 -18.75 25.87
N ASP A 206 -0.92 -19.51 24.78
CA ASP A 206 -1.14 -19.01 23.42
C ASP A 206 -2.58 -18.49 23.20
N TRP A 207 -3.58 -19.16 23.79
CA TRP A 207 -4.97 -18.73 23.75
C TRP A 207 -5.23 -17.42 24.51
N ILE A 208 -4.65 -17.26 25.70
CA ILE A 208 -4.91 -16.12 26.59
C ILE A 208 -4.08 -14.90 26.19
N GLU A 209 -2.78 -15.08 26.00
CA GLU A 209 -1.83 -13.98 25.81
C GLU A 209 -1.75 -13.55 24.35
N PHE A 210 -1.85 -14.49 23.41
CA PHE A 210 -1.69 -14.24 21.98
C PHE A 210 -3.02 -14.32 21.22
N ASN A 211 -4.14 -14.48 21.95
CA ASN A 211 -5.50 -14.49 21.44
C ASN A 211 -5.67 -15.49 20.26
N HIS A 212 -4.99 -16.63 20.34
CA HIS A 212 -5.21 -17.75 19.44
C HIS A 212 -6.66 -18.23 19.59
N LYS A 213 -7.50 -18.01 18.57
CA LYS A 213 -8.93 -18.38 18.55
C LYS A 213 -9.24 -19.17 17.29
#